data_AF-E9RX55-F1
#
_entry.id   AF-E9RX55-F1
#
_cell.length_a   1.000
_cell.length_b   1.000
_cell.length_c   1.000
_cell.angle_alpha   90.00
_cell.angle_beta   90.00
_cell.angle_gamma   90.00
#
_symmetry.space_group_name_H-M   'P 1'
#
loop_
_entity.id
_entity.type
_entity.pdbx_description
1 polymer ?
#
loop_
_entity_poly.entity_id
_entity_poly.type
_entity_poly.pdbx_seq_one_letter_code
_entity_poly.pdbx_strand_id
1 'polypeptide(L)' 'MKKTIFEEMGGTYIRHGDYLIPCLTLPEEEQRFIGVWGQRHLRYLKEYRRDVVYEKRNDLRGRKRT' A
#
# COMPACT_ATOMS: atom_id res chain seq x y z
N MET A 1 22.41 -12.62 21.59
CA MET A 1 20.94 -12.73 21.50
C MET A 1 20.61 -13.69 20.38
N LYS A 2 19.61 -14.56 20.57
CA LYS A 2 19.16 -15.47 19.52
C LYS A 2 18.36 -14.64 18.50
N LYS A 3 18.62 -14.82 17.21
CA LYS A 3 17.81 -14.21 16.17
C LYS A 3 16.38 -14.75 16.25
N THR A 4 15.41 -13.91 15.95
CA THR A 4 14.02 -14.38 15.82
C THR A 4 13.86 -15.11 14.48
N ILE A 5 12.88 -16.02 14.39
CA ILE A 5 12.57 -16.76 13.14
C ILE A 5 12.38 -15.80 11.96
N PHE A 6 11.82 -14.62 12.22
CA PHE A 6 11.61 -13.59 11.21
C PHE A 6 12.93 -13.01 10.65
N GLU A 7 13.93 -12.79 11.50
CA GLU A 7 15.27 -12.32 11.07
C GLU A 7 16.04 -13.41 10.32
N GLU A 8 15.83 -14.68 10.67
CA GLU A 8 16.43 -15.82 9.95
C GLU A 8 15.84 -15.95 8.53
N MET A 9 14.57 -15.58 8.34
CA MET A 9 13.89 -15.51 7.04
C MET A 9 14.23 -14.25 6.23
N GLY A 10 15.15 -13.39 6.71
CA GLY A 10 15.53 -12.14 6.05
C GLY A 10 14.60 -10.95 6.31
N GLY A 11 13.68 -11.07 7.26
CA GLY A 11 12.86 -9.96 7.74
C GLY A 11 13.67 -8.96 8.57
N THR A 12 13.26 -7.70 8.57
CA THR A 12 13.90 -6.62 9.35
C THR A 12 12.89 -5.96 10.28
N TYR A 13 13.35 -5.45 11.42
CA TYR A 13 12.51 -4.71 12.36
C TYR A 13 12.88 -3.23 12.38
N ILE A 14 11.88 -2.36 12.49
CA ILE A 14 12.05 -0.95 12.83
C ILE A 14 11.71 -0.75 14.31
N ARG A 15 12.55 -0.02 15.03
CA ARG A 15 12.30 0.32 16.45
C ARG A 15 11.41 1.57 16.55
N HIS A 16 10.24 1.41 17.13
CA HIS A 16 9.32 2.49 17.47
C HIS A 16 9.09 2.52 18.98
N GLY A 17 9.71 3.49 19.66
CA GLY A 17 9.74 3.53 21.13
C GLY A 17 10.38 2.26 21.68
N ASP A 18 9.64 1.55 22.53
CA ASP A 18 10.08 0.29 23.16
C ASP A 18 9.74 -0.95 22.33
N TYR A 19 9.08 -0.79 21.17
CA TYR A 19 8.63 -1.89 20.34
C TYR A 19 9.47 -2.05 19.06
N LEU A 20 9.64 -3.31 18.65
CA LEU A 20 10.18 -3.69 17.34
C LEU A 20 9.02 -4.05 16.42
N ILE A 21 8.83 -3.29 15.35
CA ILE A 21 7.77 -3.46 14.36
C ILE A 21 8.36 -4.15 13.13
N PRO A 22 7.81 -5.28 12.65
CA PRO A 22 8.32 -5.95 11.47
C PRO A 22 8.11 -5.08 10.21
N CYS A 23 9.16 -4.93 9.41
CA CYS A 23 9.11 -4.34 8.08
C CYS A 23 8.41 -5.29 7.13
N LEU A 24 7.11 -5.09 6.93
CA LEU A 24 6.36 -5.81 5.90
C LEU A 24 6.44 -4.99 4.61
N THR A 25 7.42 -5.30 3.76
CA THR A 25 7.39 -4.83 2.37
C THR A 25 6.40 -5.70 1.62
N LEU A 26 5.35 -5.08 1.08
CA LEU A 26 4.56 -5.71 0.05
C LEU A 26 5.51 -6.05 -1.11
N PRO A 27 5.50 -7.28 -1.65
CA PRO A 27 6.21 -7.55 -2.88
C PRO A 27 5.72 -6.55 -3.93
N GLU A 28 6.62 -6.16 -4.84
CA GLU A 28 6.25 -5.30 -5.97
C GLU A 28 5.00 -5.90 -6.60
N GLU A 29 3.90 -5.13 -6.62
CA GLU A 29 2.62 -5.62 -7.09
C GLU A 29 2.83 -6.06 -8.55
N GLU A 30 2.96 -7.37 -8.79
CA GLU A 30 2.75 -7.94 -10.11
C GLU A 30 1.46 -7.32 -10.61
N GLN A 31 1.45 -6.80 -11.84
CA GLN A 31 0.28 -6.12 -12.43
C GLN A 31 -0.94 -7.03 -12.36
N ARG A 32 -1.66 -6.96 -11.23
CA ARG A 32 -2.83 -7.76 -10.95
C ARG A 32 -3.91 -7.18 -11.82
N PHE A 33 -4.26 -7.91 -12.87
CA PHE A 33 -5.35 -7.54 -13.74
C PHE A 33 -6.60 -7.38 -12.88
N ILE A 34 -7.12 -6.15 -12.85
CA ILE A 34 -8.40 -5.87 -12.22
C ILE A 34 -9.45 -6.69 -12.98
N GLY A 35 -9.96 -7.73 -12.34
CA GLY A 35 -11.02 -8.56 -12.92
C GLY A 35 -12.30 -7.75 -13.18
N VAL A 36 -13.27 -8.36 -13.86
CA VAL A 36 -14.52 -7.72 -14.29
C VAL A 36 -15.21 -6.93 -13.17
N TRP A 37 -15.22 -7.47 -11.95
CA TRP A 37 -15.80 -6.82 -10.78
C TRP A 37 -15.10 -5.54 -10.36
N GLY A 38 -13.76 -5.52 -10.37
CA GLY A 38 -13.01 -4.33 -10.03
C GLY A 38 -13.15 -3.24 -11.10
N GLN A 39 -13.25 -3.61 -12.38
CA GLN A 39 -13.49 -2.66 -13.47
C GLN A 39 -14.91 -2.06 -13.38
N ARG A 40 -15.92 -2.87 -13.08
CA ARG A 40 -17.30 -2.40 -12.86
C ARG A 40 -17.38 -1.48 -11.65
N HIS A 41 -16.71 -1.82 -10.56
CA HIS A 41 -16.67 -0.97 -9.38
C HIS A 41 -15.96 0.36 -9.65
N LEU A 42 -14.86 0.35 -10.41
CA LEU A 42 -14.17 1.56 -10.84
C LEU A 42 -15.06 2.46 -11.72
N ARG A 43 -15.90 1.87 -12.59
CA ARG A 43 -16.90 2.61 -13.37
C ARG A 43 -17.96 3.25 -12.45
N TYR A 44 -18.50 2.48 -11.50
CA TYR A 44 -19.44 3.00 -10.50
C TYR A 44 -18.86 4.17 -9.71
N LEU A 45 -17.61 4.06 -9.23
CA LEU A 45 -16.97 5.15 -8.50
C LEU A 45 -16.79 6.41 -9.37
N LYS A 46 -16.42 6.29 -10.64
CA LYS A 46 -16.32 7.44 -11.56
C LYS A 46 -17.66 8.15 -11.78
N GLU A 47 -18.76 7.40 -11.78
CA GLU A 47 -20.09 7.90 -12.09
C GLU A 47 -20.78 8.50 -10.86
N TYR A 48 -20.66 7.85 -9.70
CA TYR A 48 -21.42 8.19 -8.49
C TYR A 48 -20.58 8.70 -7.31
N ARG A 49 -19.25 8.51 -7.34
CA ARG A 49 -18.33 8.89 -6.24
C ARG A 49 -17.03 9.47 -6.78
N ARG A 50 -17.15 10.55 -7.56
CA ARG A 50 -16.03 11.26 -8.19
C ARG A 50 -14.93 11.60 -7.19
N ASP A 51 -15.30 12.07 -6.01
CA ASP A 51 -14.38 12.51 -4.94
C ASP A 51 -13.39 11.41 -4.52
N VAL A 52 -13.85 10.16 -4.47
CA VAL A 52 -13.03 8.98 -4.09
C VAL A 52 -11.99 8.61 -5.16
N VAL A 53 -12.27 8.90 -6.44
CA VAL A 53 -11.37 8.58 -7.55
C VAL A 53 -10.25 9.63 -7.70
N TYR A 54 -10.53 10.88 -7.33
CA TYR A 54 -9.54 11.97 -7.40
C TYR A 54 -8.54 11.96 -6.25
N GLU A 55 -8.93 11.50 -5.06
CA GLU A 55 -8.05 11.45 -3.90
C GLU A 55 -6.81 10.56 -4.13
N LYS A 56 -7.00 9.35 -4.69
CA LYS A 56 -5.88 8.46 -5.06
C LYS A 56 -4.95 9.01 -6.16
N ARG A 57 -5.44 9.91 -7.01
CA ARG A 57 -4.61 10.55 -8.06
C ARG A 57 -3.83 11.76 -7.54
N ASN A 58 -4.32 12.40 -6.49
CA ASN A 58 -3.67 13.55 -5.88
C ASN A 58 -2.54 13.15 -4.92
N ASP A 59 -2.49 11.93 -4.39
CA ASP A 59 -1.32 11.45 -3.63
C ASP A 59 -0.03 11.44 -4.47
N LEU A 60 -0.13 11.25 -5.79
CA LEU A 60 1.02 11.29 -6.71
C LEU A 60 1.32 12.68 -7.30
N ARG A 61 0.44 13.68 -7.10
CA ARG A 61 0.65 15.07 -7.57
C ARG A 61 0.69 16.12 -6.45
N GLY A 62 0.41 15.73 -5.21
CA GLY A 62 0.28 16.61 -4.06
C GLY A 62 1.61 16.99 -3.39
N ARG A 63 2.75 16.46 -3.85
CA ARG A 63 4.08 16.82 -3.31
C ARG A 63 4.85 17.78 -4.21
N LYS A 64 4.17 18.71 -4.87
CA LYS A 64 4.76 19.90 -5.48
C LYS A 64 3.80 21.09 -5.39
N ARG A 65 3.71 21.69 -4.20
CA ARG A 65 3.43 23.12 -4.02
C ARG A 65 3.76 23.47 -2.57
N THR A 66 4.83 24.27 -2.43
CA THR A 66 5.28 25.06 -1.27
C THR A 66 5.51 24.33 0.03
#